data_AF-A0A382GHY6-F1
#
_entry.id   AF-A0A382GHY6-F1
#
_cell.length_a   1.000
_cell.length_b   1.000
_cell.length_c   1.000
_cell.angle_alpha   90.00
_cell.angle_beta   90.00
_cell.angle_gamma   90.00
#
_symmetry.space_group_name_H-M   'P 1'
#
loop_
_entity.id
_entity.type
_entity.pdbx_description
1 polymer ?
#
loop_
_entity_poly.entity_id
_entity_poly.type
_entity_poly.pdbx_seq_one_letter_code
_entity_poly.pdbx_strand_id
1 'polypeptide(L)'
;NDTEITSDELSLVNRGGSWGTVQELRITEPEEKFEDVPVVGVYPVPSRYSFWIGDIKQNSTSMNYSLTASYFGKDSWNDLSLEQNEISIPPLSNTKINSTITTNPEQKTGIYDGFLRFEGEHHELNVPVSYAVTHSVEKDIPLVVHGEQNSVNYGTGFVKGAFDMTNRYMAGDWRQYFLAIDDSTINSGAIEFSWEEEKTNLSVFVMDPQGKIISTNMPSGVFGHFLGWPSIDWLGTSPFSQGGGFFPVKNKDNTSTVLFAPINQTGTYSLLVHSTLFDGKDITEPITLAAKFTTVTPDDVPPKIILDLPEFVNIENKIRPEIIEDNLYSVTYFLDSVEIEMPVDGLDISEISNGSHILTINANDRVGLEATKSFNFVVDTEPPSLEIKSPKNNTSVSNVLFIDLSLDDDNLPEKEMISFLLPTGERIIDKAVYSFDTSQVEDGQYKIILSGIDEAGNSVTHEIMFTIDHTIIDKPKISESEGFDPIVILIILGVV
;
A
#
# COMPACT_ATOMS: atom_id res chain seq x y z
N ASN A 1 -62.53 -45.63 -0.59
CA ASN A 1 -61.74 -46.89 -0.64
C ASN A 1 -61.27 -47.19 -2.06
N ASP A 2 -61.38 -46.25 -3.00
CA ASP A 2 -60.35 -46.21 -4.04
C ASP A 2 -59.09 -45.61 -3.40
N THR A 3 -57.94 -45.99 -3.93
CA THR A 3 -56.62 -45.50 -3.53
C THR A 3 -56.15 -44.38 -4.47
N GLU A 4 -57.08 -43.69 -5.14
CA GLU A 4 -56.79 -42.66 -6.14
C GLU A 4 -56.96 -41.26 -5.53
N ILE A 5 -55.86 -40.53 -5.43
CA ILE A 5 -55.86 -39.13 -4.97
C ILE A 5 -56.59 -38.27 -6.02
N THR A 6 -57.62 -37.54 -5.60
CA THR A 6 -58.39 -36.62 -6.45
C THR A 6 -57.87 -35.18 -6.34
N SER A 7 -58.13 -34.34 -7.35
CA SER A 7 -57.67 -32.94 -7.35
C SER A 7 -58.22 -32.10 -6.20
N ASP A 8 -59.39 -32.45 -5.69
CA ASP A 8 -60.07 -31.73 -4.60
C ASP A 8 -59.45 -32.04 -3.22
N GLU A 9 -58.59 -33.07 -3.15
CA GLU A 9 -57.82 -33.47 -1.97
C GLU A 9 -56.41 -32.85 -1.96
N LEU A 10 -56.05 -32.07 -2.98
CA LEU A 10 -54.74 -31.43 -3.09
C LEU A 10 -54.80 -29.96 -2.66
N SER A 11 -53.86 -29.56 -1.80
CA SER A 11 -53.61 -28.15 -1.47
C SER A 11 -52.22 -27.73 -1.96
N LEU A 12 -52.15 -26.63 -2.72
CA LEU A 12 -50.88 -26.09 -3.21
C LEU A 12 -50.17 -25.35 -2.07
N VAL A 13 -49.12 -25.96 -1.51
CA VAL A 13 -48.30 -25.36 -0.44
C VAL A 13 -47.35 -24.29 -0.98
N ASN A 14 -46.70 -24.56 -2.11
CA ASN A 14 -45.81 -23.62 -2.79
C ASN A 14 -45.69 -24.02 -4.29
N ARG A 15 -45.27 -23.10 -5.15
CA ARG A 15 -45.02 -23.33 -6.58
C ARG A 15 -43.71 -22.68 -7.02
N GLY A 16 -42.88 -23.42 -7.75
CA GLY A 16 -41.72 -22.88 -8.49
C GLY A 16 -42.14 -22.26 -9.82
N GLY A 17 -41.48 -21.17 -10.22
CA GLY A 17 -41.69 -20.51 -11.51
C GLY A 17 -41.20 -21.29 -12.72
N SER A 18 -41.61 -20.85 -13.93
CA SER A 18 -41.63 -21.67 -15.17
C SER A 18 -40.46 -21.43 -16.14
N TRP A 19 -39.33 -20.85 -15.72
CA TRP A 19 -38.29 -20.40 -16.67
C TRP A 19 -36.88 -20.70 -16.17
N GLY A 20 -36.06 -21.37 -17.00
CA GLY A 20 -34.67 -21.72 -16.67
C GLY A 20 -34.37 -23.21 -16.89
N THR A 21 -33.12 -23.60 -16.62
CA THR A 21 -32.64 -25.00 -16.62
C THR A 21 -32.93 -25.72 -15.30
N VAL A 22 -33.16 -24.96 -14.21
CA VAL A 22 -33.45 -25.48 -12.86
C VAL A 22 -34.60 -24.68 -12.24
N GLN A 23 -35.45 -25.35 -11.46
CA GLN A 23 -36.51 -24.74 -10.66
C GLN A 23 -36.30 -25.13 -9.20
N GLU A 24 -36.36 -24.15 -8.30
CA GLU A 24 -36.26 -24.39 -6.86
C GLU A 24 -37.60 -24.11 -6.18
N LEU A 25 -37.98 -25.02 -5.29
CA LEU A 25 -39.13 -24.88 -4.41
C LEU A 25 -38.64 -25.04 -2.97
N ARG A 26 -38.98 -24.10 -2.08
CA ARG A 26 -38.64 -24.21 -0.66
C ARG A 26 -39.90 -24.25 0.19
N ILE A 27 -39.91 -25.12 1.18
CA ILE A 27 -41.01 -25.26 2.14
C ILE A 27 -40.39 -25.12 3.52
N THR A 28 -40.76 -24.04 4.22
CA THR A 28 -40.39 -23.83 5.62
C THR A 28 -41.33 -24.63 6.50
N GLU A 29 -40.76 -25.31 7.51
CA GLU A 29 -41.50 -26.10 8.50
C GLU A 29 -42.47 -27.10 7.85
N PRO A 30 -41.95 -28.04 7.03
CA PRO A 30 -42.80 -28.95 6.26
C PRO A 30 -43.75 -29.79 7.14
N GLU A 31 -43.36 -30.11 8.37
CA GLU A 31 -44.20 -30.83 9.34
C GLU A 31 -45.49 -30.06 9.71
N GLU A 32 -45.50 -28.72 9.60
CA GLU A 32 -46.72 -27.92 9.81
C GLU A 32 -47.59 -27.82 8.54
N LYS A 33 -47.06 -28.20 7.38
CA LYS A 33 -47.73 -28.06 6.08
C LYS A 33 -48.30 -29.37 5.54
N PHE A 34 -47.80 -30.50 6.02
CA PHE A 34 -48.18 -31.83 5.58
C PHE A 34 -48.60 -32.69 6.77
N GLU A 35 -49.87 -33.13 6.80
CA GLU A 35 -50.34 -34.12 7.78
C GLU A 35 -49.93 -35.55 7.38
N ASP A 36 -49.85 -35.82 6.08
CA ASP A 36 -49.55 -37.12 5.47
C ASP A 36 -48.37 -37.04 4.49
N VAL A 37 -48.17 -38.09 3.68
CA VAL A 37 -47.08 -38.17 2.70
C VAL A 37 -47.20 -37.06 1.65
N PRO A 38 -46.22 -36.14 1.53
CA PRO A 38 -46.28 -35.06 0.55
C PRO A 38 -46.15 -35.62 -0.88
N VAL A 39 -46.97 -35.09 -1.80
CA VAL A 39 -46.93 -35.44 -3.22
C VAL A 39 -46.28 -34.30 -4.00
N VAL A 40 -45.21 -34.61 -4.75
CA VAL A 40 -44.55 -33.65 -5.64
C VAL A 40 -44.88 -34.01 -7.09
N GLY A 41 -45.40 -33.03 -7.84
CA GLY A 41 -45.77 -33.19 -9.24
C GLY A 41 -45.13 -32.13 -10.14
N VAL A 42 -44.77 -32.51 -11.35
CA VAL A 42 -44.35 -31.61 -12.42
C VAL A 42 -45.47 -31.54 -13.45
N TYR A 43 -46.03 -30.35 -13.64
CA TYR A 43 -47.15 -30.13 -14.56
C TYR A 43 -46.67 -29.29 -15.74
N PRO A 44 -46.71 -29.81 -16.99
CA PRO A 44 -46.34 -29.02 -18.15
C PRO A 44 -47.36 -27.90 -18.37
N VAL A 45 -46.87 -26.67 -18.58
CA VAL A 45 -47.76 -25.58 -19.02
C VAL A 45 -48.23 -25.91 -20.45
N PRO A 46 -49.54 -25.95 -20.75
CA PRO A 46 -50.04 -26.45 -22.03
C PRO A 46 -49.49 -25.69 -23.24
N SER A 47 -49.38 -24.36 -23.10
CA SER A 47 -48.80 -23.46 -24.09
C SER A 47 -47.61 -22.70 -23.51
N ARG A 48 -46.63 -22.43 -24.37
CA ARG A 48 -45.52 -21.52 -24.09
C ARG A 48 -46.07 -20.09 -24.00
N TYR A 49 -45.58 -19.33 -23.03
CA TYR A 49 -45.91 -17.92 -22.86
C TYR A 49 -44.68 -17.08 -23.15
N SER A 50 -44.84 -15.97 -23.86
CA SER A 50 -43.85 -14.90 -23.89
C SER A 50 -44.24 -13.86 -22.85
N PHE A 51 -43.26 -13.31 -22.15
CA PHE A 51 -43.47 -12.15 -21.29
C PHE A 51 -44.04 -10.95 -22.06
N TRP A 52 -43.56 -10.73 -23.28
CA TRP A 52 -43.84 -9.53 -24.06
C TRP A 52 -45.09 -9.63 -24.93
N ILE A 53 -45.37 -10.82 -25.45
CA ILE A 53 -46.50 -11.04 -26.37
C ILE A 53 -47.57 -11.98 -25.81
N GLY A 54 -47.42 -12.44 -24.56
CA GLY A 54 -48.37 -13.33 -23.90
C GLY A 54 -48.31 -14.76 -24.45
N ASP A 55 -49.41 -15.49 -24.39
CA ASP A 55 -49.50 -16.87 -24.91
C ASP A 55 -49.11 -16.92 -26.39
N ILE A 56 -48.03 -17.64 -26.72
CA ILE A 56 -47.58 -17.80 -28.11
C ILE A 56 -48.29 -18.95 -28.84
N LYS A 57 -49.22 -19.65 -28.16
CA LYS A 57 -50.01 -20.78 -28.66
C LYS A 57 -49.19 -21.93 -29.23
N GLN A 58 -47.97 -22.09 -28.72
CA GLN A 58 -47.10 -23.23 -29.05
C GLN A 58 -47.11 -24.19 -27.87
N ASN A 59 -47.26 -25.48 -28.11
CA ASN A 59 -47.23 -26.46 -27.03
C ASN A 59 -45.88 -26.43 -26.29
N SER A 60 -45.89 -26.66 -24.97
CA SER A 60 -44.65 -26.97 -24.26
C SER A 60 -44.00 -28.22 -24.84
N THR A 61 -42.67 -28.25 -24.84
CA THR A 61 -41.92 -29.41 -25.33
C THR A 61 -41.68 -30.34 -24.18
N SER A 62 -41.98 -31.63 -24.36
CA SER A 62 -41.60 -32.66 -23.39
C SER A 62 -40.08 -32.66 -23.20
N MET A 63 -39.63 -32.70 -21.95
CA MET A 63 -38.22 -32.79 -21.61
C MET A 63 -38.02 -33.80 -20.48
N ASN A 64 -36.85 -34.43 -20.45
CA ASN A 64 -36.44 -35.20 -19.28
C ASN A 64 -36.13 -34.22 -18.14
N TYR A 65 -36.45 -34.61 -16.91
CA TYR A 65 -36.13 -33.83 -15.72
C TYR A 65 -35.70 -34.77 -14.59
N SER A 66 -34.89 -34.24 -13.68
CA SER A 66 -34.54 -34.87 -12.41
C SER A 66 -35.23 -34.09 -11.30
N LEU A 67 -35.83 -34.80 -10.34
CA LEU A 67 -36.36 -34.21 -9.12
C LEU A 67 -35.42 -34.55 -7.97
N THR A 68 -34.85 -33.53 -7.34
CA THR A 68 -33.99 -33.67 -6.18
C THR A 68 -34.66 -33.00 -4.99
N ALA A 69 -34.63 -33.66 -3.82
CA ALA A 69 -35.10 -33.10 -2.56
C ALA A 69 -33.93 -33.00 -1.58
N SER A 70 -33.84 -31.89 -0.88
CA SER A 70 -32.83 -31.66 0.16
C SER A 70 -33.52 -31.13 1.41
N TYR A 71 -33.12 -31.65 2.57
CA TYR A 71 -33.64 -31.27 3.87
C TYR A 71 -32.58 -30.43 4.59
N PHE A 72 -32.95 -29.22 4.98
CA PHE A 72 -32.07 -28.31 5.72
C PHE A 72 -32.57 -28.17 7.15
N GLY A 73 -31.69 -28.47 8.11
CA GLY A 73 -31.92 -28.18 9.52
C GLY A 73 -31.34 -26.82 9.90
N LYS A 74 -31.83 -26.26 11.02
CA LYS A 74 -31.14 -25.15 11.67
C LYS A 74 -29.85 -25.70 12.28
N ASP A 75 -28.74 -25.03 12.02
CA ASP A 75 -27.44 -25.37 12.60
C ASP A 75 -27.06 -24.36 13.69
N SER A 76 -26.33 -24.80 14.70
CA SER A 76 -25.82 -23.91 15.75
C SER A 76 -24.59 -23.17 15.26
N TRP A 77 -24.57 -21.85 15.41
CA TRP A 77 -23.48 -20.99 14.96
C TRP A 77 -22.67 -20.46 16.14
N ASN A 78 -21.36 -20.77 16.18
CA ASN A 78 -20.49 -20.44 17.31
C ASN A 78 -19.85 -19.03 17.22
N ASP A 79 -20.03 -18.30 16.12
CA ASP A 79 -19.38 -16.99 15.97
C ASP A 79 -20.06 -15.92 16.84
N LEU A 80 -21.28 -16.16 17.30
CA LEU A 80 -21.98 -15.27 18.23
C LEU A 80 -21.98 -15.86 19.64
N SER A 81 -21.49 -15.07 20.61
CA SER A 81 -21.49 -15.46 22.02
C SER A 81 -22.24 -14.45 22.88
N LEU A 82 -22.89 -14.96 23.94
CA LEU A 82 -23.56 -14.16 24.97
C LEU A 82 -22.78 -14.22 26.28
N GLU A 83 -22.81 -13.13 27.05
CA GLU A 83 -22.27 -13.11 28.42
C GLU A 83 -23.06 -14.05 29.35
N GLN A 84 -24.38 -14.16 29.13
CA GLN A 84 -25.29 -15.01 29.89
C GLN A 84 -26.30 -15.65 28.95
N ASN A 85 -26.44 -16.98 29.04
CA ASN A 85 -27.38 -17.75 28.20
C ASN A 85 -28.80 -17.77 28.76
N GLU A 86 -28.97 -17.43 30.04
CA GLU A 86 -30.28 -17.31 30.70
C GLU A 86 -30.51 -15.87 31.15
N ILE A 87 -31.70 -15.36 30.87
CA ILE A 87 -32.05 -13.95 31.09
C ILE A 87 -33.44 -13.90 31.70
N SER A 88 -33.60 -13.14 32.79
CA SER A 88 -34.89 -12.93 33.46
C SER A 88 -35.32 -11.48 33.29
N ILE A 89 -36.52 -11.27 32.74
CA ILE A 89 -37.08 -9.94 32.49
C ILE A 89 -38.37 -9.80 33.31
N PRO A 90 -38.38 -8.99 34.38
CA PRO A 90 -39.60 -8.73 35.15
C PRO A 90 -40.74 -8.12 34.31
N PRO A 91 -42.01 -8.29 34.73
CA PRO A 91 -43.15 -7.65 34.06
C PRO A 91 -42.97 -6.14 33.93
N LEU A 92 -43.35 -5.57 32.79
CA LEU A 92 -43.26 -4.14 32.48
C LEU A 92 -41.84 -3.56 32.58
N SER A 93 -40.81 -4.40 32.40
CA SER A 93 -39.40 -3.98 32.41
C SER A 93 -38.70 -4.31 31.09
N ASN A 94 -37.47 -3.86 30.96
CA ASN A 94 -36.56 -4.21 29.88
C ASN A 94 -35.19 -4.57 30.46
N THR A 95 -34.41 -5.33 29.70
CA THR A 95 -33.02 -5.62 30.01
C THR A 95 -32.16 -5.41 28.77
N LYS A 96 -30.88 -5.10 28.99
CA LYS A 96 -29.89 -4.99 27.92
C LYS A 96 -29.13 -6.31 27.83
N ILE A 97 -29.00 -6.81 26.61
CA ILE A 97 -28.28 -8.04 26.31
C ILE A 97 -27.07 -7.65 25.47
N ASN A 98 -25.88 -8.00 25.95
CA ASN A 98 -24.64 -7.83 25.19
C ASN A 98 -24.31 -9.15 24.49
N SER A 99 -23.89 -9.04 23.23
CA SER A 99 -23.45 -10.18 22.43
C SER A 99 -22.15 -9.79 21.71
N THR A 100 -21.28 -10.77 21.48
CA THR A 100 -20.00 -10.57 20.81
C THR A 100 -19.91 -11.47 19.59
N ILE A 101 -19.59 -10.87 18.44
CA ILE A 101 -19.25 -11.61 17.21
C ILE A 101 -17.75 -11.87 17.23
N THR A 102 -17.36 -13.12 17.06
CA THR A 102 -15.96 -13.57 16.95
C THR A 102 -15.72 -14.01 15.52
N THR A 103 -14.73 -13.39 14.87
CA THR A 103 -14.26 -13.78 13.54
C THR A 103 -12.94 -14.55 13.66
N ASN A 104 -12.59 -15.30 12.63
CA ASN A 104 -11.30 -15.97 12.55
C ASN A 104 -10.55 -15.60 11.25
N PRO A 105 -9.20 -15.62 11.24
CA PRO A 105 -8.43 -15.21 10.06
C PRO A 105 -8.61 -16.12 8.83
N GLU A 106 -9.13 -17.34 9.01
CA GLU A 106 -9.37 -18.30 7.94
C GLU A 106 -10.77 -18.15 7.31
N GLN A 107 -11.63 -17.28 7.85
CA GLN A 107 -12.96 -17.03 7.31
C GLN A 107 -12.86 -16.49 5.90
N LYS A 108 -13.57 -17.15 4.98
CA LYS A 108 -13.70 -16.69 3.60
C LYS A 108 -14.47 -15.38 3.59
N THR A 109 -14.09 -14.49 2.68
CA THR A 109 -14.86 -13.26 2.46
C THR A 109 -16.29 -13.57 2.02
N GLY A 110 -17.24 -12.77 2.51
CA GLY A 110 -18.66 -12.92 2.22
C GLY A 110 -19.55 -12.38 3.31
N ILE A 111 -20.84 -12.68 3.19
CA ILE A 111 -21.85 -12.39 4.21
C ILE A 111 -22.02 -13.62 5.07
N TYR A 112 -22.04 -13.42 6.38
CA TYR A 112 -22.43 -14.41 7.37
C TYR A 112 -23.67 -13.90 8.07
N ASP A 113 -24.69 -14.75 8.16
CA ASP A 113 -25.97 -14.42 8.74
C ASP A 113 -26.57 -15.57 9.54
N GLY A 114 -27.43 -15.22 10.48
CA GLY A 114 -28.10 -16.15 11.37
C GLY A 114 -29.05 -15.43 12.32
N PHE A 115 -29.46 -16.13 13.37
CA PHE A 115 -30.39 -15.61 14.36
C PHE A 115 -29.90 -15.91 15.77
N LEU A 116 -29.99 -14.91 16.64
CA LEU A 116 -29.98 -15.13 18.08
C LEU A 116 -31.40 -15.47 18.51
N ARG A 117 -31.62 -16.71 18.95
CA ARG A 117 -32.94 -17.21 19.36
C ARG A 117 -33.08 -17.18 20.89
N PHE A 118 -34.13 -16.53 21.37
CA PHE A 118 -34.58 -16.59 22.76
C PHE A 118 -35.85 -17.43 22.82
N GLU A 119 -35.86 -18.40 23.73
CA GLU A 119 -36.97 -19.32 23.91
C GLU A 119 -37.35 -19.33 25.38
N GLY A 120 -38.62 -19.05 25.66
CA GLY A 120 -39.22 -19.18 26.99
C GLY A 120 -40.48 -20.03 26.92
N GLU A 121 -41.14 -20.25 28.06
CA GLU A 121 -42.29 -21.16 28.16
C GLU A 121 -43.45 -20.84 27.20
N HIS A 122 -43.63 -19.56 26.84
CA HIS A 122 -44.77 -19.10 26.03
C HIS A 122 -44.38 -18.26 24.82
N HIS A 123 -43.10 -17.93 24.64
CA HIS A 123 -42.66 -17.00 23.62
C HIS A 123 -41.33 -17.45 23.02
N GLU A 124 -41.24 -17.29 21.71
CA GLU A 124 -39.99 -17.38 20.96
C GLU A 124 -39.71 -16.05 20.28
N LEU A 125 -38.45 -15.62 20.33
CA LEU A 125 -37.97 -14.41 19.68
C LEU A 125 -36.70 -14.73 18.90
N ASN A 126 -36.68 -14.38 17.62
CA ASN A 126 -35.48 -14.46 16.78
C ASN A 126 -34.97 -13.05 16.48
N VAL A 127 -33.74 -12.75 16.83
CA VAL A 127 -33.05 -11.49 16.48
C VAL A 127 -32.09 -11.78 15.34
N PRO A 128 -32.32 -11.24 14.12
CA PRO A 128 -31.44 -11.46 12.98
C PRO A 128 -30.08 -10.81 13.21
N VAL A 129 -29.02 -11.52 12.89
CA VAL A 129 -27.64 -11.04 12.93
C VAL A 129 -27.03 -11.29 11.56
N SER A 130 -26.39 -10.26 10.99
CA SER A 130 -25.64 -10.39 9.74
C SER A 130 -24.43 -9.49 9.79
N TYR A 131 -23.29 -9.99 9.31
CA TYR A 131 -22.05 -9.24 9.18
C TYR A 131 -21.28 -9.69 7.94
N ALA A 132 -20.39 -8.83 7.46
CA ALA A 132 -19.51 -9.12 6.34
C ALA A 132 -18.09 -9.39 6.82
N VAL A 133 -17.46 -10.44 6.27
CA VAL A 133 -16.02 -10.68 6.40
C VAL A 133 -15.33 -10.15 5.16
N THR A 134 -14.39 -9.24 5.36
CA THR A 134 -13.57 -8.65 4.30
C THR A 134 -12.24 -9.40 4.19
N HIS A 135 -11.72 -9.53 2.98
CA HIS A 135 -10.34 -9.96 2.75
C HIS A 135 -9.43 -8.74 2.57
N SER A 136 -8.39 -8.60 3.38
CA SER A 136 -7.39 -7.55 3.21
C SER A 136 -6.55 -7.80 1.97
N VAL A 137 -6.51 -6.83 1.07
CA VAL A 137 -5.75 -6.91 -0.18
C VAL A 137 -4.32 -6.44 0.07
N GLU A 138 -3.38 -7.30 -0.31
CA GLU A 138 -1.96 -6.96 -0.35
C GLU A 138 -1.54 -6.65 -1.79
N LYS A 139 -0.76 -5.59 -1.97
CA LYS A 139 -0.25 -5.18 -3.28
C LYS A 139 0.61 -6.29 -3.87
N ASP A 140 0.38 -6.57 -5.14
CA ASP A 140 1.10 -7.54 -5.96
C ASP A 140 1.02 -9.02 -5.53
N ILE A 141 0.24 -9.34 -4.50
CA ILE A 141 -0.01 -10.70 -4.03
C ILE A 141 -1.37 -11.18 -4.53
N PRO A 142 -1.46 -12.38 -5.15
CA PRO A 142 -2.72 -12.90 -5.63
C PRO A 142 -3.60 -13.40 -4.47
N LEU A 143 -4.87 -13.02 -4.51
CA LEU A 143 -5.95 -13.57 -3.71
C LEU A 143 -6.64 -14.69 -4.50
N VAL A 144 -6.89 -15.83 -3.84
CA VAL A 144 -7.71 -16.92 -4.40
C VAL A 144 -8.76 -17.35 -3.39
N VAL A 145 -10.03 -17.35 -3.79
CA VAL A 145 -11.13 -17.99 -3.06
C VAL A 145 -11.62 -19.15 -3.89
N HIS A 146 -11.25 -20.36 -3.48
CA HIS A 146 -11.62 -21.59 -4.17
C HIS A 146 -13.12 -21.84 -4.08
N GLY A 147 -13.69 -22.22 -5.23
CA GLY A 147 -15.04 -22.74 -5.31
C GLY A 147 -15.15 -24.06 -4.58
N GLU A 148 -16.07 -24.15 -3.62
CA GLU A 148 -16.31 -25.32 -2.82
C GLU A 148 -17.81 -25.50 -2.65
N GLN A 149 -18.31 -26.66 -3.05
CA GLN A 149 -19.67 -27.07 -2.73
C GLN A 149 -19.74 -27.47 -1.26
N ASN A 150 -20.71 -26.91 -0.52
CA ASN A 150 -20.95 -27.26 0.86
C ASN A 150 -22.45 -27.32 1.17
N SER A 151 -22.80 -27.66 2.42
CA SER A 151 -24.19 -27.76 2.88
C SER A 151 -24.82 -26.42 3.28
N VAL A 152 -24.13 -25.29 3.07
CA VAL A 152 -24.62 -23.95 3.42
C VAL A 152 -25.43 -23.38 2.27
N ASN A 153 -26.63 -22.87 2.56
CA ASN A 153 -27.56 -22.44 1.50
C ASN A 153 -27.08 -21.27 0.65
N TYR A 154 -26.26 -20.37 1.20
CA TYR A 154 -25.80 -19.14 0.55
C TYR A 154 -24.27 -18.95 0.65
N GLY A 155 -23.51 -20.05 0.73
CA GLY A 155 -22.06 -19.99 0.81
C GLY A 155 -21.41 -19.38 -0.45
N THR A 156 -20.31 -18.66 -0.29
CA THR A 156 -19.62 -17.94 -1.38
C THR A 156 -18.89 -18.83 -2.40
N GLY A 157 -18.84 -20.15 -2.19
CA GLY A 157 -18.06 -21.08 -3.02
C GLY A 157 -18.78 -21.66 -4.24
N PHE A 158 -20.10 -21.47 -4.38
CA PHE A 158 -20.86 -22.04 -5.49
C PHE A 158 -22.13 -21.24 -5.75
N VAL A 159 -22.70 -21.32 -6.95
CA VAL A 159 -24.04 -20.82 -7.29
C VAL A 159 -25.02 -21.96 -7.48
N LYS A 160 -26.30 -21.72 -7.23
CA LYS A 160 -27.42 -22.60 -7.56
C LYS A 160 -28.15 -22.06 -8.78
N GLY A 161 -28.79 -22.94 -9.53
CA GLY A 161 -29.65 -22.59 -10.65
C GLY A 161 -30.99 -21.95 -10.27
N ALA A 162 -31.07 -21.25 -9.13
CA ALA A 162 -32.29 -20.61 -8.65
C ALA A 162 -32.67 -19.41 -9.54
N PHE A 163 -33.17 -19.69 -10.73
CA PHE A 163 -33.65 -18.69 -11.68
C PHE A 163 -35.16 -18.55 -11.50
N ASP A 164 -35.65 -17.39 -11.07
CA ASP A 164 -37.10 -17.19 -11.03
C ASP A 164 -37.56 -15.79 -11.47
N MET A 165 -38.16 -15.81 -12.67
CA MET A 165 -39.21 -14.93 -13.20
C MET A 165 -38.82 -14.10 -14.42
N THR A 166 -39.68 -14.19 -15.43
CA THR A 166 -39.69 -13.38 -16.67
C THR A 166 -39.84 -11.86 -16.46
N ASN A 167 -40.18 -11.41 -15.25
CA ASN A 167 -40.40 -9.98 -14.95
C ASN A 167 -39.31 -9.36 -14.05
N ARG A 168 -38.27 -10.12 -13.66
CA ARG A 168 -37.20 -9.65 -12.77
C ARG A 168 -35.85 -10.16 -13.27
N TYR A 169 -35.19 -9.35 -14.10
CA TYR A 169 -33.85 -9.61 -14.63
C TYR A 169 -32.76 -9.75 -13.54
N MET A 170 -33.04 -9.33 -12.31
CA MET A 170 -32.19 -9.52 -11.13
C MET A 170 -32.41 -10.86 -10.42
N ALA A 171 -33.35 -11.69 -10.89
CA ALA A 171 -33.57 -13.03 -10.37
C ALA A 171 -32.42 -13.97 -10.76
N GLY A 172 -32.14 -14.96 -9.94
CA GLY A 172 -30.91 -15.72 -10.02
C GLY A 172 -30.22 -15.77 -8.66
N ASP A 173 -29.20 -16.60 -8.57
CA ASP A 173 -28.40 -16.71 -7.36
C ASP A 173 -27.28 -15.66 -7.34
N TRP A 174 -27.05 -15.06 -6.17
CA TRP A 174 -26.08 -13.97 -5.98
C TRP A 174 -25.02 -14.35 -4.97
N ARG A 175 -23.76 -14.00 -5.26
CA ARG A 175 -22.63 -14.12 -4.35
C ARG A 175 -21.93 -12.78 -4.19
N GLN A 176 -21.46 -12.53 -2.98
CA GLN A 176 -20.86 -11.26 -2.60
C GLN A 176 -19.50 -11.54 -1.97
N TYR A 177 -18.49 -10.81 -2.41
CA TYR A 177 -17.14 -10.84 -1.86
C TYR A 177 -16.75 -9.41 -1.50
N PHE A 178 -16.02 -9.22 -0.42
CA PHE A 178 -15.62 -7.92 0.10
C PHE A 178 -14.11 -7.85 0.23
N LEU A 179 -13.49 -6.92 -0.47
CA LEU A 179 -12.05 -6.75 -0.55
C LEU A 179 -11.67 -5.40 0.08
N ALA A 180 -10.91 -5.41 1.17
CA ALA A 180 -10.43 -4.21 1.83
C ALA A 180 -9.08 -3.80 1.24
N ILE A 181 -9.03 -2.62 0.63
CA ILE A 181 -7.80 -2.06 0.05
C ILE A 181 -7.36 -0.88 0.91
N ASP A 182 -6.27 -1.06 1.65
CA ASP A 182 -5.71 -0.02 2.53
C ASP A 182 -4.48 0.68 1.94
N ASP A 183 -3.78 0.01 1.00
CA ASP A 183 -2.64 0.59 0.29
C ASP A 183 -3.12 1.59 -0.78
N SER A 184 -2.86 2.87 -0.53
CA SER A 184 -3.22 3.98 -1.42
C SER A 184 -2.44 4.02 -2.74
N THR A 185 -1.37 3.23 -2.89
CA THR A 185 -0.62 3.14 -4.16
C THR A 185 -1.30 2.23 -5.17
N ILE A 186 -2.13 1.28 -4.72
CA ILE A 186 -2.90 0.39 -5.59
C ILE A 186 -3.89 1.22 -6.41
N ASN A 187 -3.79 1.13 -7.74
CA ASN A 187 -4.67 1.86 -8.65
C ASN A 187 -5.41 0.97 -9.66
N SER A 188 -5.15 -0.34 -9.64
CA SER A 188 -5.70 -1.29 -10.60
C SER A 188 -5.91 -2.66 -9.96
N GLY A 189 -7.04 -3.28 -10.26
CA GLY A 189 -7.34 -4.67 -9.91
C GLY A 189 -7.61 -5.50 -11.16
N ALA A 190 -6.96 -6.66 -11.28
CA ALA A 190 -7.29 -7.70 -12.25
C ALA A 190 -8.04 -8.81 -11.51
N ILE A 191 -9.26 -9.12 -11.95
CA ILE A 191 -10.18 -10.04 -11.28
C ILE A 191 -10.65 -11.09 -12.29
N GLU A 192 -10.56 -12.35 -11.92
CA GLU A 192 -11.04 -13.50 -12.68
C GLU A 192 -12.05 -14.28 -11.82
N PHE A 193 -13.19 -14.61 -12.43
CA PHE A 193 -14.11 -15.62 -11.91
C PHE A 193 -14.15 -16.79 -12.87
N SER A 194 -14.03 -18.01 -12.35
CA SER A 194 -14.11 -19.24 -13.14
C SER A 194 -15.07 -20.26 -12.53
N TRP A 195 -15.65 -21.10 -13.38
CA TRP A 195 -16.57 -22.18 -13.06
C TRP A 195 -16.23 -23.42 -13.91
N GLU A 196 -17.02 -24.49 -13.83
CA GLU A 196 -16.74 -25.78 -14.46
C GLU A 196 -17.57 -26.01 -15.74
N GLU A 197 -18.86 -25.67 -15.75
CA GLU A 197 -19.77 -26.00 -16.85
C GLU A 197 -19.86 -24.93 -17.94
N GLU A 198 -19.63 -25.34 -19.19
CA GLU A 198 -19.56 -24.44 -20.36
C GLU A 198 -20.86 -23.69 -20.68
N LYS A 199 -22.01 -24.15 -20.17
CA LYS A 199 -23.29 -23.44 -20.35
C LYS A 199 -23.71 -22.66 -19.11
N THR A 200 -22.95 -22.70 -18.02
CA THR A 200 -23.14 -21.76 -16.92
C THR A 200 -22.56 -20.40 -17.33
N ASN A 201 -23.20 -19.32 -16.90
CA ASN A 201 -22.74 -17.98 -17.22
C ASN A 201 -23.10 -16.96 -16.13
N LEU A 202 -22.15 -16.09 -15.80
CA LEU A 202 -22.22 -15.19 -14.65
C LEU A 202 -22.04 -13.73 -15.04
N SER A 203 -22.86 -12.84 -14.50
CA SER A 203 -22.59 -11.40 -14.45
C SER A 203 -21.70 -11.11 -13.26
N VAL A 204 -20.70 -10.25 -13.46
CA VAL A 204 -19.84 -9.78 -12.37
C VAL A 204 -19.86 -8.26 -12.34
N PHE A 205 -19.98 -7.71 -11.14
CA PHE A 205 -19.93 -6.27 -10.88
C PHE A 205 -18.89 -5.98 -9.81
N VAL A 206 -18.08 -4.96 -10.02
CA VAL A 206 -17.16 -4.40 -9.03
C VAL A 206 -17.69 -3.05 -8.60
N MET A 207 -17.92 -2.90 -7.30
CA MET A 207 -18.36 -1.64 -6.70
C MET A 207 -17.25 -1.04 -5.84
N ASP A 208 -17.07 0.27 -5.97
CA ASP A 208 -16.20 1.04 -5.09
C ASP A 208 -16.80 1.21 -3.68
N PRO A 209 -16.04 1.76 -2.71
CA PRO A 209 -16.52 1.94 -1.35
C PRO A 209 -17.70 2.92 -1.21
N GLN A 210 -18.13 3.61 -2.29
CA GLN A 210 -19.33 4.46 -2.31
C GLN A 210 -20.53 3.73 -2.92
N GLY A 211 -20.36 2.47 -3.33
CA GLY A 211 -21.39 1.65 -3.96
C GLY A 211 -21.58 1.93 -5.45
N LYS A 212 -20.65 2.65 -6.10
CA LYS A 212 -20.70 2.87 -7.54
C LYS A 212 -20.07 1.69 -8.27
N ILE A 213 -20.76 1.19 -9.30
CA ILE A 213 -20.19 0.17 -10.20
C ILE A 213 -19.05 0.80 -11.01
N ILE A 214 -17.85 0.28 -10.85
CA ILE A 214 -16.62 0.75 -11.50
C ILE A 214 -16.10 -0.22 -12.57
N SER A 215 -16.55 -1.48 -12.54
CA SER A 215 -16.24 -2.48 -13.57
C SER A 215 -17.32 -3.55 -13.63
N THR A 216 -17.51 -4.13 -14.81
CA THR A 216 -18.40 -5.26 -15.05
C THR A 216 -17.92 -6.06 -16.25
N ASN A 217 -18.26 -7.34 -16.32
CA ASN A 217 -18.04 -8.15 -17.51
C ASN A 217 -19.11 -7.94 -18.60
N MET A 218 -20.01 -6.96 -18.46
CA MET A 218 -20.93 -6.58 -19.53
C MET A 218 -20.26 -5.68 -20.58
N PRO A 219 -20.48 -5.90 -21.89
CA PRO A 219 -19.96 -5.02 -22.93
C PRO A 219 -20.49 -3.58 -22.79
N SER A 220 -19.59 -2.61 -22.93
CA SER A 220 -19.95 -1.18 -22.88
C SER A 220 -20.85 -0.78 -24.06
N GLY A 221 -21.79 0.13 -23.82
CA GLY A 221 -22.62 0.73 -24.87
C GLY A 221 -23.74 -0.15 -25.44
N VAL A 222 -23.90 -1.39 -24.97
CA VAL A 222 -25.09 -2.22 -25.26
C VAL A 222 -26.38 -1.55 -24.73
N PHE A 223 -26.21 -0.65 -23.77
CA PHE A 223 -27.30 -0.02 -23.05
C PHE A 223 -27.37 1.49 -23.33
N GLY A 224 -28.21 1.87 -24.28
CA GLY A 224 -28.74 3.23 -24.36
C GLY A 224 -29.79 3.46 -23.27
N HIS A 225 -30.09 4.73 -22.96
CA HIS A 225 -31.16 5.09 -22.03
C HIS A 225 -32.49 4.46 -22.45
N PHE A 226 -33.03 3.52 -21.67
CA PHE A 226 -34.42 3.09 -21.84
C PHE A 226 -35.32 4.10 -21.13
N LEU A 227 -36.10 4.89 -21.89
CA LEU A 227 -37.04 5.89 -21.34
C LEU A 227 -36.41 6.88 -20.33
N GLY A 228 -35.14 7.26 -20.52
CA GLY A 228 -34.42 8.18 -19.63
C GLY A 228 -33.80 7.51 -18.40
N TRP A 229 -33.97 6.20 -18.20
CA TRP A 229 -33.31 5.44 -17.15
C TRP A 229 -31.94 4.94 -17.64
N PRO A 230 -30.85 5.19 -16.91
CA PRO A 230 -29.61 4.47 -17.11
C PRO A 230 -29.83 3.02 -16.62
N SER A 231 -30.24 2.13 -17.51
CA SER A 231 -30.32 0.70 -17.24
C SER A 231 -29.20 0.05 -18.05
N ILE A 232 -28.30 -0.68 -17.40
CA ILE A 232 -27.27 -1.50 -18.03
C ILE A 232 -27.79 -2.92 -18.34
N ASP A 233 -29.11 -3.11 -18.42
CA ASP A 233 -29.72 -4.44 -18.31
C ASP A 233 -31.00 -4.63 -19.17
N TRP A 234 -31.07 -4.11 -20.40
CA TRP A 234 -32.28 -4.25 -21.22
C TRP A 234 -32.09 -4.93 -22.57
N LEU A 235 -32.68 -6.13 -22.71
CA LEU A 235 -32.98 -6.73 -24.01
C LEU A 235 -34.51 -6.89 -24.15
N GLY A 236 -35.05 -6.26 -25.19
CA GLY A 236 -36.41 -6.52 -25.67
C GLY A 236 -36.56 -7.91 -26.27
N THR A 237 -37.72 -8.17 -26.89
CA THR A 237 -38.04 -9.44 -27.55
C THR A 237 -37.03 -9.84 -28.64
N SER A 238 -36.55 -11.09 -28.64
CA SER A 238 -35.81 -11.68 -29.76
C SER A 238 -36.35 -13.07 -30.14
N PRO A 239 -36.04 -13.61 -31.34
CA PRO A 239 -36.43 -14.97 -31.73
C PRO A 239 -35.89 -16.06 -30.80
N PHE A 240 -34.75 -15.80 -30.14
CA PHE A 240 -34.09 -16.71 -29.18
C PHE A 240 -34.60 -16.51 -27.75
N SER A 241 -34.79 -15.25 -27.33
CA SER A 241 -35.44 -14.91 -26.06
C SER A 241 -36.76 -14.20 -26.30
N GLN A 242 -37.80 -15.00 -26.47
CA GLN A 242 -39.17 -14.53 -26.62
C GLN A 242 -39.70 -13.92 -25.32
N GLY A 243 -39.01 -14.10 -24.18
CA GLY A 243 -39.31 -13.48 -22.88
C GLY A 243 -38.46 -12.26 -22.52
N GLY A 244 -37.54 -11.81 -23.39
CA GLY A 244 -36.45 -10.89 -23.02
C GLY A 244 -35.37 -11.68 -22.30
N GLY A 245 -34.10 -11.53 -22.68
CA GLY A 245 -33.09 -12.43 -22.14
C GLY A 245 -31.66 -12.03 -22.37
N PHE A 246 -30.85 -12.55 -21.46
CA PHE A 246 -29.42 -12.83 -21.52
C PHE A 246 -28.55 -11.73 -22.09
N PHE A 247 -27.82 -11.08 -21.19
CA PHE A 247 -26.70 -10.24 -21.59
C PHE A 247 -25.57 -11.11 -22.13
N PRO A 248 -25.02 -10.79 -23.31
CA PRO A 248 -23.75 -11.35 -23.70
C PRO A 248 -22.69 -10.79 -22.76
N VAL A 249 -22.23 -11.59 -21.81
CA VAL A 249 -21.06 -11.22 -21.00
C VAL A 249 -19.78 -11.38 -21.83
N LYS A 250 -18.81 -10.54 -21.53
CA LYS A 250 -17.45 -10.61 -22.05
C LYS A 250 -16.67 -11.63 -21.23
N ASN A 251 -16.84 -12.89 -21.58
CA ASN A 251 -16.06 -13.98 -21.01
C ASN A 251 -14.69 -14.09 -21.67
N LYS A 252 -13.73 -14.64 -20.93
CA LYS A 252 -12.38 -14.97 -21.42
C LYS A 252 -12.44 -16.26 -22.24
N ASP A 253 -13.20 -17.23 -21.77
CA ASP A 253 -13.50 -18.51 -22.43
C ASP A 253 -14.90 -19.01 -22.00
N ASN A 254 -15.24 -20.28 -22.24
CA ASN A 254 -16.58 -20.81 -21.91
C ASN A 254 -16.85 -20.89 -20.40
N THR A 255 -15.81 -20.84 -19.57
CA THR A 255 -15.88 -21.17 -18.14
C THR A 255 -15.22 -20.13 -17.25
N SER A 256 -14.93 -18.94 -17.79
CA SER A 256 -14.32 -17.86 -17.01
C SER A 256 -14.59 -16.47 -17.59
N THR A 257 -14.52 -15.46 -16.72
CA THR A 257 -14.56 -14.05 -17.08
C THR A 257 -13.44 -13.29 -16.39
N VAL A 258 -12.88 -12.30 -17.09
CA VAL A 258 -11.81 -11.43 -16.57
C VAL A 258 -12.26 -9.97 -16.70
N LEU A 259 -12.10 -9.24 -15.61
CA LEU A 259 -12.40 -7.82 -15.48
C LEU A 259 -11.20 -7.07 -14.91
N PHE A 260 -11.03 -5.85 -15.39
CA PHE A 260 -10.09 -4.89 -14.83
C PHE A 260 -10.88 -3.79 -14.13
N ALA A 261 -10.54 -3.48 -12.90
CA ALA A 261 -11.22 -2.48 -12.08
C ALA A 261 -10.25 -1.33 -11.76
N PRO A 262 -10.60 -0.07 -12.08
CA PRO A 262 -9.82 1.08 -11.64
C PRO A 262 -10.02 1.28 -10.13
N ILE A 263 -8.93 1.34 -9.38
CA ILE A 263 -8.94 1.57 -7.93
C ILE A 263 -8.52 3.02 -7.71
N ASN A 264 -9.46 3.86 -7.29
CA ASN A 264 -9.19 5.30 -7.16
C ASN A 264 -9.12 5.77 -5.71
N GLN A 265 -9.36 4.86 -4.76
CA GLN A 265 -9.35 5.16 -3.33
C GLN A 265 -9.21 3.88 -2.50
N THR A 266 -8.82 4.06 -1.25
CA THR A 266 -8.84 3.01 -0.23
C THR A 266 -10.28 2.75 0.27
N GLY A 267 -10.46 1.61 0.93
CA GLY A 267 -11.73 1.17 1.52
C GLY A 267 -12.17 -0.22 1.06
N THR A 268 -13.40 -0.60 1.40
CA THR A 268 -13.97 -1.90 1.05
C THR A 268 -14.65 -1.88 -0.31
N TYR A 269 -14.10 -2.62 -1.26
CA TYR A 269 -14.70 -2.89 -2.57
C TYR A 269 -15.59 -4.13 -2.48
N SER A 270 -16.71 -4.11 -3.21
CA SER A 270 -17.65 -5.24 -3.26
C SER A 270 -17.66 -5.88 -4.64
N LEU A 271 -17.50 -7.19 -4.70
CA LEU A 271 -17.70 -7.98 -5.91
C LEU A 271 -19.05 -8.68 -5.81
N LEU A 272 -19.93 -8.41 -6.77
CA LEU A 272 -21.22 -9.09 -6.89
C LEU A 272 -21.19 -10.02 -8.09
N VAL A 273 -21.49 -11.30 -7.86
CA VAL A 273 -21.55 -12.34 -8.88
C VAL A 273 -22.98 -12.84 -8.96
N HIS A 274 -23.56 -12.79 -10.15
CA HIS A 274 -24.95 -13.15 -10.39
C HIS A 274 -25.05 -14.22 -11.47
N SER A 275 -25.70 -15.34 -11.14
CA SER A 275 -25.95 -16.42 -12.09
C SER A 275 -27.00 -16.00 -13.12
N THR A 276 -26.56 -15.77 -14.36
CA THR A 276 -27.45 -15.40 -15.48
C THR A 276 -27.95 -16.62 -16.24
N LEU A 277 -27.09 -17.60 -16.46
CA LEU A 277 -27.40 -18.89 -17.06
C LEU A 277 -26.75 -19.97 -16.19
N PHE A 278 -27.43 -21.10 -16.03
CA PHE A 278 -26.94 -22.21 -15.23
C PHE A 278 -27.03 -23.47 -16.09
N ASP A 279 -25.97 -24.28 -16.20
CA ASP A 279 -25.99 -25.47 -17.06
C ASP A 279 -27.04 -26.50 -16.58
N GLY A 280 -27.03 -26.80 -15.27
CA GLY A 280 -28.00 -27.67 -14.64
C GLY A 280 -27.71 -29.17 -14.69
N LYS A 281 -26.49 -29.59 -15.09
CA LYS A 281 -26.03 -30.98 -14.90
C LYS A 281 -26.00 -31.39 -13.44
N ASP A 282 -25.54 -30.48 -12.58
CA ASP A 282 -25.55 -30.62 -11.13
C ASP A 282 -26.48 -29.58 -10.48
N ILE A 283 -26.78 -29.78 -9.20
CA ILE A 283 -27.65 -28.87 -8.42
C ILE A 283 -26.94 -27.57 -8.01
N THR A 284 -25.62 -27.52 -8.16
CA THR A 284 -24.74 -26.39 -7.83
C THR A 284 -23.60 -26.31 -8.83
N GLU A 285 -23.05 -25.12 -9.01
CA GLU A 285 -21.85 -24.86 -9.79
C GLU A 285 -20.80 -24.20 -8.89
N PRO A 286 -19.64 -24.83 -8.63
CA PRO A 286 -18.53 -24.18 -7.94
C PRO A 286 -18.05 -22.93 -8.68
N ILE A 287 -17.77 -21.85 -7.93
CA ILE A 287 -17.22 -20.62 -8.49
C ILE A 287 -15.94 -20.22 -7.75
N THR A 288 -14.86 -20.02 -8.51
CA THR A 288 -13.56 -19.62 -7.98
C THR A 288 -13.29 -18.16 -8.32
N LEU A 289 -12.85 -17.39 -7.32
CA LEU A 289 -12.34 -16.03 -7.50
C LEU A 289 -10.81 -16.08 -7.47
N ALA A 290 -10.16 -15.47 -8.46
CA ALA A 290 -8.76 -15.11 -8.41
C ALA A 290 -8.62 -13.61 -8.68
N ALA A 291 -7.87 -12.88 -7.88
CA ALA A 291 -7.65 -11.45 -8.07
C ALA A 291 -6.23 -11.04 -7.73
N LYS A 292 -5.71 -10.02 -8.42
CA LYS A 292 -4.44 -9.38 -8.10
C LYS A 292 -4.60 -7.87 -8.23
N PHE A 293 -4.11 -7.14 -7.24
CA PHE A 293 -4.17 -5.68 -7.19
C PHE A 293 -2.76 -5.10 -7.24
N THR A 294 -2.59 -4.03 -7.99
CA THR A 294 -1.26 -3.46 -8.27
C THR A 294 -1.36 -1.98 -8.63
N THR A 295 -0.19 -1.38 -8.86
CA THR A 295 -0.06 -0.05 -9.42
C THR A 295 0.33 -0.15 -10.89
N VAL A 296 -0.47 0.46 -11.76
CA VAL A 296 -0.20 0.58 -13.19
C VAL A 296 -0.05 2.05 -13.52
N THR A 297 1.15 2.46 -13.90
CA THR A 297 1.45 3.79 -14.44
C THR A 297 2.35 3.62 -15.67
N PRO A 298 2.40 4.62 -16.58
CA PRO A 298 3.35 4.64 -17.68
C PRO A 298 4.72 5.14 -17.19
N ASP A 299 5.27 4.49 -16.17
CA ASP A 299 6.54 4.84 -15.54
C ASP A 299 7.46 3.62 -15.46
N ASP A 300 8.68 3.80 -15.95
CA ASP A 300 9.74 2.80 -16.00
C ASP A 300 11.10 3.36 -15.54
N VAL A 301 11.12 4.56 -14.96
CA VAL A 301 12.33 5.24 -14.54
C VAL A 301 12.37 5.29 -13.01
N PRO A 302 13.40 4.72 -12.35
CA PRO A 302 13.51 4.82 -10.90
C PRO A 302 13.83 6.26 -10.45
N PRO A 303 13.56 6.58 -9.17
CA PRO A 303 13.84 7.90 -8.61
C PRO A 303 15.32 8.31 -8.81
N LYS A 304 15.56 9.56 -9.17
CA LYS A 304 16.93 10.09 -9.29
C LYS A 304 17.29 10.91 -8.05
N ILE A 305 18.31 10.44 -7.33
CA ILE A 305 18.86 11.12 -6.14
C ILE A 305 20.10 11.93 -6.53
N ILE A 306 20.08 13.23 -6.23
CA ILE A 306 21.18 14.17 -6.44
C ILE A 306 21.48 14.87 -5.10
N LEU A 307 22.74 14.90 -4.71
CA LEU A 307 23.22 15.75 -3.63
C LEU A 307 24.59 16.25 -4.04
N ASP A 308 24.72 17.57 -4.13
CA ASP A 308 26.00 18.23 -4.35
C ASP A 308 26.50 18.70 -2.98
N LEU A 309 27.46 17.97 -2.43
CA LEU A 309 28.03 18.21 -1.11
C LEU A 309 29.55 18.06 -1.23
N PRO A 310 30.35 19.04 -0.76
CA PRO A 310 31.79 18.89 -0.71
C PRO A 310 32.18 17.79 0.29
N GLU A 311 33.40 17.28 0.15
CA GLU A 311 33.93 16.24 1.04
C GLU A 311 34.07 16.74 2.48
N PHE A 312 34.46 18.00 2.67
CA PHE A 312 34.57 18.67 3.96
C PHE A 312 33.51 19.76 4.07
N VAL A 313 32.79 19.79 5.18
CA VAL A 313 31.69 20.73 5.43
C VAL A 313 31.82 21.37 6.81
N ASN A 314 31.44 22.64 6.90
CA ASN A 314 31.35 23.39 8.14
C ASN A 314 29.92 23.89 8.38
N ILE A 315 29.73 24.75 9.39
CA ILE A 315 28.42 25.30 9.77
C ILE A 315 27.74 26.17 8.70
N GLU A 316 28.48 26.63 7.68
CA GLU A 316 27.91 27.39 6.56
C GLU A 316 27.25 26.49 5.51
N ASN A 317 27.57 25.19 5.51
CA ASN A 317 26.96 24.22 4.60
C ASN A 317 25.60 23.73 5.10
N LYS A 318 24.77 23.28 4.15
CA LYS A 318 23.47 22.68 4.46
C LYS A 318 23.22 21.49 3.54
N ILE A 319 22.82 20.36 4.11
CA ILE A 319 22.62 19.13 3.34
C ILE A 319 21.19 19.10 2.83
N ARG A 320 21.01 19.29 1.52
CA ARG A 320 19.70 19.34 0.84
C ARG A 320 19.70 18.44 -0.40
N PRO A 321 19.34 17.16 -0.27
CA PRO A 321 19.22 16.27 -1.42
C PRO A 321 18.04 16.67 -2.31
N GLU A 322 18.22 16.57 -3.63
CA GLU A 322 17.17 16.70 -4.63
C GLU A 322 16.75 15.30 -5.11
N ILE A 323 15.46 15.02 -5.01
CA ILE A 323 14.83 13.78 -5.47
C ILE A 323 13.97 14.13 -6.68
N ILE A 324 14.31 13.58 -7.85
CA ILE A 324 13.56 13.78 -9.08
C ILE A 324 12.80 12.50 -9.37
N GLU A 325 11.48 12.55 -9.18
CA GLU A 325 10.53 11.47 -9.41
C GLU A 325 9.11 12.05 -9.55
N ASP A 326 8.38 11.67 -10.60
CA ASP A 326 7.02 12.16 -10.88
C ASP A 326 5.97 11.43 -10.00
N ASN A 327 6.22 10.17 -9.65
CA ASN A 327 5.31 9.30 -8.91
C ASN A 327 5.87 8.92 -7.52
N LEU A 328 6.55 9.85 -6.85
CA LEU A 328 7.26 9.56 -5.61
C LEU A 328 6.30 9.03 -4.53
N TYR A 329 6.69 7.93 -3.89
CA TYR A 329 5.92 7.34 -2.80
C TYR A 329 6.54 7.68 -1.44
N SER A 330 7.82 7.40 -1.27
CA SER A 330 8.51 7.63 0.00
C SER A 330 10.00 7.90 -0.21
N VAL A 331 10.57 8.70 0.69
CA VAL A 331 12.03 8.87 0.81
C VAL A 331 12.40 8.70 2.28
N THR A 332 13.37 7.85 2.55
CA THR A 332 13.94 7.66 3.88
C THR A 332 15.43 8.03 3.87
N TYR A 333 15.87 8.61 4.98
CA TYR A 333 17.22 9.14 5.13
C TYR A 333 17.87 8.49 6.34
N PHE A 334 19.11 8.06 6.19
CA PHE A 334 19.89 7.46 7.27
C PHE A 334 21.22 8.18 7.40
N LEU A 335 21.49 8.77 8.56
CA LEU A 335 22.79 9.30 8.93
C LEU A 335 23.50 8.26 9.80
N ASP A 336 24.63 7.74 9.33
CA ASP A 336 25.41 6.68 9.99
C ASP A 336 24.56 5.45 10.38
N SER A 337 23.68 5.04 9.47
CA SER A 337 22.71 3.95 9.65
C SER A 337 21.57 4.23 10.65
N VAL A 338 21.44 5.45 11.15
CA VAL A 338 20.31 5.88 11.99
C VAL A 338 19.33 6.66 11.13
N GLU A 339 18.06 6.25 11.13
CA GLU A 339 17.01 6.95 10.40
C GLU A 339 16.80 8.36 10.97
N ILE A 340 16.78 9.36 10.09
CA ILE A 340 16.56 10.77 10.43
C ILE A 340 15.39 11.34 9.63
N GLU A 341 14.70 12.32 10.21
CA GLU A 341 13.77 13.16 9.46
C GLU A 341 14.56 14.25 8.73
N MET A 342 14.36 14.39 7.42
CA MET A 342 14.98 15.45 6.63
C MET A 342 14.12 16.71 6.71
N PRO A 343 14.62 17.83 7.29
CA PRO A 343 13.87 19.09 7.29
C PRO A 343 13.61 19.56 5.86
N VAL A 344 12.51 20.29 5.62
CA VAL A 344 12.23 20.92 4.32
C VAL A 344 13.37 21.87 3.92
N ASP A 345 13.99 22.47 4.93
CA ASP A 345 15.16 23.31 4.76
C ASP A 345 16.49 22.54 4.73
N GLY A 346 16.49 21.21 4.64
CA GLY A 346 17.70 20.41 4.74
C GLY A 346 18.31 20.36 6.14
N LEU A 347 19.24 19.43 6.30
CA LEU A 347 19.91 19.16 7.56
C LEU A 347 21.00 20.20 7.83
N ASP A 348 21.02 20.73 9.05
CA ASP A 348 21.99 21.71 9.50
C ASP A 348 23.22 21.01 10.08
N ILE A 349 24.42 21.43 9.65
CA ILE A 349 25.67 20.82 10.10
C ILE A 349 25.91 21.04 11.60
N SER A 350 25.37 22.11 12.17
CA SER A 350 25.47 22.39 13.62
C SER A 350 24.83 21.32 14.51
N GLU A 351 23.98 20.47 13.96
CA GLU A 351 23.31 19.37 14.66
C GLU A 351 24.06 18.03 14.53
N ILE A 352 25.14 18.00 13.74
CA ILE A 352 25.95 16.82 13.47
C ILE A 352 27.29 16.97 14.20
N SER A 353 27.79 15.87 14.79
CA SER A 353 29.11 15.87 15.41
C SER A 353 30.23 16.06 14.38
N ASN A 354 31.40 16.53 14.81
CA ASN A 354 32.59 16.51 13.94
C ASN A 354 33.02 15.07 13.63
N GLY A 355 33.62 14.86 12.46
CA GLY A 355 34.14 13.57 11.98
C GLY A 355 33.52 13.11 10.66
N SER A 356 33.84 11.88 10.26
CA SER A 356 33.32 11.29 9.02
C SER A 356 31.90 10.75 9.21
N HIS A 357 31.03 11.08 8.26
CA HIS A 357 29.62 10.70 8.25
C HIS A 357 29.22 10.12 6.90
N ILE A 358 28.20 9.26 6.93
CA ILE A 358 27.59 8.68 5.73
C ILE A 358 26.09 8.98 5.74
N LEU A 359 25.62 9.75 4.76
CA LEU A 359 24.20 9.93 4.49
C LEU A 359 23.76 8.93 3.43
N THR A 360 22.88 8.00 3.79
CA THR A 360 22.21 7.08 2.86
C THR A 360 20.78 7.54 2.63
N ILE A 361 20.38 7.61 1.36
CA ILE A 361 19.06 8.06 0.94
C ILE A 361 18.44 6.93 0.12
N ASN A 362 17.25 6.50 0.53
CA ASN A 362 16.43 5.53 -0.19
C ASN A 362 15.18 6.24 -0.69
N ALA A 363 14.93 6.20 -1.99
CA ALA A 363 13.71 6.70 -2.59
C ALA A 363 12.98 5.55 -3.29
N ASN A 364 11.66 5.48 -3.11
CA ASN A 364 10.78 4.52 -3.77
C ASN A 364 9.61 5.29 -4.41
N ASP A 365 9.25 4.92 -5.63
CA ASP A 365 8.08 5.42 -6.34
C ASP A 365 6.80 4.61 -6.01
N ARG A 366 5.68 4.95 -6.64
CA ARG A 366 4.40 4.23 -6.44
C ARG A 366 4.33 2.89 -7.18
N VAL A 367 5.21 2.64 -8.14
CA VAL A 367 5.28 1.39 -8.93
C VAL A 367 6.16 0.34 -8.22
N GLY A 368 6.97 0.76 -7.25
CA GLY A 368 7.93 -0.07 -6.54
C GLY A 368 9.35 0.00 -7.12
N LEU A 369 9.67 0.98 -7.96
CA LEU A 369 11.05 1.23 -8.39
C LEU A 369 11.80 2.00 -7.31
N GLU A 370 13.00 1.51 -7.00
CA GLU A 370 13.80 2.01 -5.90
C GLU A 370 15.14 2.57 -6.39
N ALA A 371 15.62 3.59 -5.69
CA ALA A 371 16.98 4.09 -5.81
C ALA A 371 17.58 4.32 -4.42
N THR A 372 18.79 3.82 -4.24
CA THR A 372 19.60 4.05 -3.03
C THR A 372 20.91 4.72 -3.42
N LYS A 373 21.28 5.77 -2.70
CA LYS A 373 22.61 6.40 -2.80
C LYS A 373 23.17 6.74 -1.43
N SER A 374 24.48 6.63 -1.29
CA SER A 374 25.22 7.03 -0.09
C SER A 374 26.22 8.14 -0.44
N PHE A 375 26.30 9.13 0.43
CA PHE A 375 27.19 10.29 0.32
C PHE A 375 28.06 10.35 1.58
N ASN A 376 29.38 10.30 1.39
CA ASN A 376 30.34 10.45 2.48
C ASN A 376 30.76 11.91 2.57
N PHE A 377 30.86 12.43 3.79
CA PHE A 377 31.35 13.76 4.07
C PHE A 377 32.00 13.80 5.45
N VAL A 378 32.83 14.81 5.69
CA VAL A 378 33.50 15.08 6.96
C VAL A 378 32.96 16.39 7.49
N VAL A 379 32.37 16.33 8.68
CA VAL A 379 31.97 17.53 9.42
C VAL A 379 33.17 18.03 10.19
N ASP A 380 33.53 19.29 9.93
CA ASP A 380 34.55 19.99 10.68
C ASP A 380 34.10 21.42 10.96
N THR A 381 33.89 21.71 12.25
CA THR A 381 33.41 23.01 12.74
C THR A 381 34.45 23.75 13.57
N GLU A 382 35.65 23.17 13.75
CA GLU A 382 36.71 23.75 14.56
C GLU A 382 37.72 24.46 13.65
N PRO A 383 38.09 25.72 13.93
CA PRO A 383 39.13 26.39 13.16
C PRO A 383 40.53 25.85 13.53
N PRO A 384 41.49 25.91 12.59
CA PRO A 384 42.83 25.40 12.82
C PRO A 384 43.58 26.20 13.89
N SER A 385 44.51 25.54 14.58
CA SER A 385 45.32 26.14 15.65
C SER A 385 46.60 26.77 15.08
N LEU A 386 46.69 28.10 15.10
CA LEU A 386 47.86 28.84 14.62
C LEU A 386 48.79 29.26 15.76
N GLU A 387 49.95 28.60 15.88
CA GLU A 387 51.04 28.98 16.77
C GLU A 387 52.00 29.96 16.08
N ILE A 388 52.30 31.08 16.75
CA ILE A 388 53.20 32.11 16.24
C ILE A 388 54.44 32.22 17.13
N LYS A 389 55.54 31.61 16.70
CA LYS A 389 56.82 31.60 17.43
C LYS A 389 57.57 32.92 17.25
N SER A 390 57.48 33.50 16.04
CA SER A 390 58.01 34.82 15.71
C SER A 390 57.22 35.44 14.55
N PRO A 391 57.03 36.77 14.50
CA PRO A 391 57.41 37.76 15.51
C PRO A 391 56.46 37.79 16.71
N LYS A 392 56.92 38.27 17.87
CA LYS A 392 56.04 38.57 19.01
C LYS A 392 55.40 39.95 18.82
N ASN A 393 54.25 40.18 19.45
CA ASN A 393 53.61 41.50 19.37
C ASN A 393 54.53 42.61 19.92
N ASN A 394 54.60 43.72 19.18
CA ASN A 394 55.50 44.85 19.38
C ASN A 394 57.00 44.52 19.28
N THR A 395 57.37 43.53 18.46
CA THR A 395 58.79 43.30 18.11
C THR A 395 59.35 44.50 17.36
N SER A 396 60.54 44.97 17.74
CA SER A 396 61.29 45.98 16.97
C SER A 396 62.38 45.30 16.15
N VAL A 397 62.51 45.67 14.89
CA VAL A 397 63.46 45.12 13.93
C VAL A 397 64.11 46.22 13.09
N SER A 398 65.35 46.01 12.69
CA SER A 398 66.12 46.91 11.82
C SER A 398 66.27 46.33 10.42
N ASN A 399 66.73 45.08 10.27
CA ASN A 399 67.11 44.55 8.95
C ASN A 399 66.22 43.41 8.43
N VAL A 400 65.84 42.45 9.28
CA VAL A 400 65.07 41.28 8.86
C VAL A 400 64.03 40.88 9.89
N LEU A 401 62.75 40.91 9.51
CA LEU A 401 61.67 40.33 10.31
C LEU A 401 61.59 38.83 10.03
N PHE A 402 61.87 38.02 11.05
CA PHE A 402 61.71 36.57 10.97
C PHE A 402 60.28 36.17 11.35
N ILE A 403 59.66 35.37 10.48
CA ILE A 403 58.32 34.82 10.64
C ILE A 403 58.48 33.31 10.79
N ASP A 404 57.91 32.76 11.86
CA ASP A 404 57.95 31.35 12.23
C ASP A 404 56.60 30.96 12.81
N LEU A 405 55.85 30.21 12.03
CA LEU A 405 54.46 29.83 12.23
C LEU A 405 54.35 28.31 12.23
N SER A 406 53.42 27.78 13.02
CA SER A 406 52.97 26.40 12.92
C SER A 406 51.45 26.41 12.88
N LEU A 407 50.86 25.72 11.92
CA LEU A 407 49.42 25.50 11.86
C LEU A 407 49.18 24.01 12.14
N ASP A 408 48.23 23.72 13.02
CA ASP A 408 47.89 22.36 13.45
C ASP A 408 46.38 22.18 13.34
N ASP A 409 45.97 21.16 12.58
CA ASP A 409 44.58 20.76 12.36
C ASP A 409 44.58 19.35 11.75
N ASP A 410 43.52 18.57 11.97
CA ASP A 410 43.37 17.22 11.43
C ASP A 410 43.04 17.24 9.92
N ASN A 411 42.47 18.34 9.40
CA ASN A 411 41.94 18.49 8.04
C ASN A 411 42.59 19.67 7.28
N LEU A 412 43.92 19.78 7.29
CA LEU A 412 44.63 20.84 6.55
C LEU A 412 44.70 20.60 5.03
N PRO A 413 44.54 21.65 4.20
CA PRO A 413 44.65 21.52 2.76
C PRO A 413 46.09 21.39 2.27
N GLU A 414 46.29 20.74 1.12
CA GLU A 414 47.64 20.57 0.52
C GLU A 414 48.28 21.91 0.11
N LYS A 415 47.47 22.95 -0.11
CA LYS A 415 47.88 24.29 -0.55
C LYS A 415 46.98 25.35 0.09
N GLU A 416 47.50 26.57 0.15
CA GLU A 416 46.87 27.76 0.70
C GLU A 416 46.51 27.67 2.19
N MET A 417 47.10 26.71 2.93
CA MET A 417 46.84 26.46 4.36
C MET A 417 47.22 27.64 5.24
N ILE A 418 48.30 28.36 4.92
CA ILE A 418 48.79 29.51 5.67
C ILE A 418 49.02 30.66 4.69
N SER A 419 48.55 31.85 5.03
CA SER A 419 48.90 33.06 4.30
C SER A 419 49.15 34.24 5.21
N PHE A 420 50.01 35.16 4.77
CA PHE A 420 50.20 36.43 5.45
C PHE A 420 50.53 37.57 4.49
N LEU A 421 50.10 38.77 4.87
CA LEU A 421 50.29 39.98 4.08
C LEU A 421 51.42 40.83 4.67
N LEU A 422 52.49 41.01 3.89
CA LEU A 422 53.62 41.86 4.25
C LEU A 422 53.25 43.36 4.12
N PRO A 423 53.97 44.26 4.82
CA PRO A 423 53.75 45.71 4.70
C PRO A 423 53.89 46.28 3.28
N THR A 424 54.65 45.60 2.43
CA THR A 424 54.83 45.94 1.01
C THR A 424 53.59 45.67 0.17
N GLY A 425 52.56 45.02 0.73
CA GLY A 425 51.37 44.54 0.03
C GLY A 425 51.56 43.17 -0.63
N GLU A 426 52.72 42.55 -0.50
CA GLU A 426 52.99 41.20 -0.99
C GLU A 426 52.33 40.15 -0.07
N ARG A 427 51.55 39.24 -0.65
CA ARG A 427 50.97 38.10 0.07
C ARG A 427 51.88 36.89 -0.09
N ILE A 428 52.29 36.32 1.04
CA ILE A 428 53.03 35.06 1.10
C ILE A 428 52.04 33.95 1.45
N ILE A 429 52.18 32.81 0.77
CA ILE A 429 51.30 31.64 0.88
C ILE A 429 52.18 30.40 1.11
N ASP A 430 51.72 29.49 1.96
CA ASP A 430 52.31 28.16 2.26
C ASP A 430 53.78 28.19 2.69
N LYS A 431 54.15 29.23 3.45
CA LYS A 431 55.48 29.32 4.09
C LYS A 431 55.34 29.46 5.58
N ALA A 432 55.54 28.37 6.31
CA ALA A 432 55.60 28.36 7.78
C ALA A 432 56.77 29.21 8.31
N VAL A 433 57.90 29.23 7.58
CA VAL A 433 59.08 30.04 7.91
C VAL A 433 59.39 31.01 6.78
N TYR A 434 59.53 32.29 7.10
CA TYR A 434 59.84 33.34 6.14
C TYR A 434 60.72 34.43 6.74
N SER A 435 61.62 35.00 5.92
CA SER A 435 62.46 36.12 6.30
C SER A 435 62.12 37.31 5.43
N PHE A 436 61.59 38.36 6.05
CA PHE A 436 61.21 39.59 5.37
C PHE A 436 62.30 40.65 5.56
N ASP A 437 62.92 41.08 4.46
CA ASP A 437 63.94 42.13 4.45
C ASP A 437 63.27 43.51 4.64
N THR A 438 63.60 44.19 5.74
CA THR A 438 63.08 45.50 6.11
C THR A 438 64.02 46.65 5.74
N SER A 439 65.14 46.38 5.08
CA SER A 439 66.16 47.40 4.77
C SER A 439 65.69 48.51 3.84
N GLN A 440 64.66 48.24 3.02
CA GLN A 440 64.07 49.19 2.07
C GLN A 440 62.68 49.68 2.50
N VAL A 441 62.24 49.36 3.72
CA VAL A 441 60.94 49.76 4.27
C VAL A 441 61.18 50.90 5.25
N GLU A 442 60.45 52.02 5.13
CA GLU A 442 60.64 53.19 6.00
C GLU A 442 60.43 52.86 7.49
N ASP A 443 61.13 53.55 8.38
CA ASP A 443 60.90 53.46 9.83
C ASP A 443 59.44 53.75 10.18
N GLY A 444 58.85 52.94 11.05
CA GLY A 444 57.45 53.08 11.40
C GLY A 444 56.86 51.86 12.07
N GLN A 445 55.60 52.00 12.49
CA GLN A 445 54.82 50.91 13.05
C GLN A 445 54.01 50.22 11.94
N TYR A 446 54.18 48.91 11.82
CA TYR A 446 53.54 48.09 10.81
C TYR A 446 52.73 46.98 11.45
N LYS A 447 51.82 46.40 10.66
CA LYS A 447 51.04 45.22 11.04
C LYS A 447 51.23 44.11 10.02
N ILE A 448 51.23 42.88 10.51
CA ILE A 448 51.13 41.67 9.70
C ILE A 448 49.88 40.90 10.11
N ILE A 449 49.09 40.49 9.13
CA ILE A 449 47.90 39.66 9.31
C ILE A 449 48.29 38.24 8.89
N LEU A 450 48.21 37.31 9.82
CA LEU A 450 48.53 35.90 9.66
C LEU A 450 47.22 35.12 9.66
N SER A 451 46.96 34.34 8.63
CA SER A 451 45.74 33.56 8.49
C SER A 451 46.05 32.09 8.21
N GLY A 452 45.29 31.20 8.84
CA GLY A 452 45.26 29.77 8.53
C GLY A 452 43.84 29.34 8.16
N ILE A 453 43.71 28.36 7.27
CA ILE A 453 42.41 27.80 6.84
C ILE A 453 42.52 26.28 6.70
N ASP A 454 41.45 25.57 7.07
CA ASP A 454 41.32 24.11 6.89
C ASP A 454 40.58 23.75 5.57
N GLU A 455 40.41 22.47 5.27
CA GLU A 455 39.68 21.96 4.08
C GLU A 455 38.16 22.22 4.16
N ALA A 456 37.59 22.38 5.35
CA ALA A 456 36.20 22.73 5.54
C ALA A 456 35.94 24.25 5.40
N GLY A 457 37.00 25.05 5.27
CA GLY A 457 36.96 26.50 5.16
C GLY A 457 36.90 27.25 6.50
N ASN A 458 37.02 26.57 7.65
CA ASN A 458 37.17 27.28 8.92
C ASN A 458 38.54 27.95 8.96
N SER A 459 38.58 29.18 9.48
CA SER A 459 39.80 29.98 9.44
C SER A 459 40.10 30.65 10.77
N VAL A 460 41.40 30.79 11.02
CA VAL A 460 41.96 31.54 12.15
C VAL A 460 42.75 32.72 11.60
N THR A 461 42.62 33.89 12.23
CA THR A 461 43.41 35.07 11.84
C THR A 461 43.97 35.78 13.07
N HIS A 462 45.25 36.13 13.00
CA HIS A 462 45.97 36.88 14.03
C HIS A 462 46.60 38.14 13.45
N GLU A 463 46.51 39.24 14.19
CA GLU A 463 47.22 40.48 13.86
C GLU A 463 48.41 40.68 14.80
N ILE A 464 49.59 40.93 14.23
CA ILE A 464 50.80 41.24 15.01
C ILE A 464 51.31 42.63 14.60
N MET A 465 51.51 43.48 15.60
CA MET A 465 52.16 44.78 15.42
C MET A 465 53.67 44.63 15.59
N PHE A 466 54.44 45.31 14.75
CA PHE A 466 55.89 45.38 14.87
C PHE A 466 56.39 46.76 14.44
N THR A 467 57.59 47.14 14.89
CA THR A 467 58.20 48.43 14.57
C THR A 467 59.46 48.21 13.76
N ILE A 468 59.58 48.90 12.64
CA ILE A 468 60.83 49.02 11.89
C ILE A 468 61.54 50.27 12.41
N ASP A 469 62.75 50.09 12.92
CA ASP A 469 63.62 51.15 13.44
C ASP A 469 65.07 50.84 13.05
N HIS A 470 65.60 51.53 12.04
CA HIS A 470 66.98 51.32 11.57
C HIS A 470 68.04 51.86 12.54
N THR A 471 67.66 52.46 13.67
CA THR A 471 68.59 52.95 14.70
C THR A 471 68.94 51.89 15.76
N ILE A 472 68.20 50.77 15.80
CA ILE A 472 68.46 49.65 16.72
C ILE A 472 69.33 48.56 16.06
N ILE A 473 69.94 47.70 16.88
CA ILE A 473 70.68 46.52 16.42
C ILE A 473 69.83 45.29 16.73
N ASP A 474 69.52 44.49 15.70
CA ASP A 474 68.75 43.25 15.85
C ASP A 474 69.44 42.27 16.81
N LYS A 475 68.66 41.63 17.68
CA LYS A 475 69.17 40.57 18.54
C LYS A 475 69.51 39.35 17.67
N PRO A 476 70.70 38.74 17.79
CA PRO A 476 71.04 37.53 17.04
C PRO A 476 70.09 36.39 17.41
N LYS A 477 69.61 35.65 16.40
CA LYS A 477 68.81 34.45 16.60
C LYS A 477 69.65 33.42 17.36
N ILE A 478 69.17 32.98 18.54
CA ILE A 478 69.72 31.78 19.18
C ILE A 478 69.22 30.60 18.34
N SER A 479 70.13 29.89 17.68
CA SER A 479 69.78 28.62 17.05
C SER A 479 69.41 27.63 18.14
N GLU A 480 68.18 27.14 18.14
CA GLU A 480 67.86 25.92 18.89
C GLU A 480 68.73 24.79 18.34
N SER A 481 69.44 24.12 19.24
CA SER A 481 70.22 22.93 18.95
C SER A 481 69.31 21.84 18.39
N GLU A 482 69.70 21.24 17.27
CA GLU A 482 69.13 19.99 16.77
C GLU A 482 68.97 19.00 17.92
N GLY A 483 67.71 18.67 18.23
CA GLY A 483 67.38 17.57 19.13
C GLY A 483 67.93 16.28 18.55
N PHE A 484 68.70 15.56 19.35
CA PHE A 484 69.14 14.20 19.05
C PHE A 484 67.92 13.32 18.73
N ASP A 485 67.93 12.74 17.53
CA ASP A 485 67.01 11.69 17.10
C ASP A 485 67.46 10.36 17.78
N PRO A 486 66.68 9.75 18.68
CA PRO A 486 67.04 8.46 19.23
C PRO A 486 66.81 7.38 18.16
N ILE A 487 67.89 6.98 17.50
CA ILE A 487 67.93 5.75 16.71
C ILE A 487 67.49 4.60 17.61
N VAL A 488 66.27 4.10 17.39
CA VAL A 488 65.78 2.83 17.91
C VAL A 488 66.58 1.73 17.23
N ILE A 489 67.58 1.19 17.94
CA ILE A 489 68.25 -0.05 17.54
C ILE A 489 67.31 -1.22 17.88
N LEU A 490 66.69 -1.78 16.85
CA LEU A 490 65.98 -3.06 16.92
C LEU A 490 67.02 -4.20 16.94
N ILE A 491 67.27 -4.79 18.11
CA ILE A 491 68.04 -6.04 18.22
C ILE A 491 67.09 -7.22 18.01
N ILE A 492 67.20 -7.88 16.86
CA ILE A 492 66.58 -9.19 16.61
C ILE A 492 67.56 -10.25 17.15
N LEU A 493 67.23 -10.86 18.28
CA LEU A 493 67.87 -12.10 18.76
C LEU A 493 67.19 -13.28 18.07
N GLY A 494 67.81 -13.77 17.00
CA GLY A 494 67.47 -15.03 16.36
C GLY A 494 68.02 -16.22 17.16
N VAL A 495 67.13 -17.18 17.42
CA VAL A 495 67.42 -18.49 18.01
C VAL A 495 68.26 -19.34 17.05
N VAL A 496 69.26 -20.02 17.62
CA VAL A 496 69.59 -21.42 17.25
C VAL A 496 69.40 -22.26 18.51
#